data_AF-A0A534Y695-F1
#
_entry.id   AF-A0A534Y695-F1
#
_cell.length_a   1.000
_cell.length_b   1.000
_cell.length_c   1.000
_cell.angle_alpha   90.00
_cell.angle_beta   90.00
_cell.angle_gamma   90.00
#
_symmetry.space_group_name_H-M   'P 1'
#
loop_
_entity.id
_entity.type
_entity.pdbx_description
1 polymer ?
#
loop_
_entity_poly.entity_id
_entity_poly.type
_entity_poly.pdbx_seq_one_letter_code
_entity_poly.pdbx_strand_id
1 'polypeptide(L)'
;MVRDEKGEKMSKTRGNVIDPLDVTDKHGADALRMTLASMAGQGRDIKLSTERIAGYRAFANKIWNAARFVLMNANGYDPDHPAQPASVYDRWILSRLSRLADETRAAMDDFRLSEAANGIYKFVWGELCDWAIELAKPALYDQLGAGAKASAQATLVRALEGALRLLHPFMPFVTEEVWQRLPKAKGHAPSIMIADYPRGKGYQVDPVAEREMDLVARAIEGARSVRGEVNLPPNQPVPIVLLPRDAGVQRTFRDHEPAFRKLANASRVTVLAPRAKRPANAAVHVEAEVEVHLPLRGLIDFGAEKVRVEKEIGKIEADLLGIEKRLGNPGFVARAPAEVVEKDRARAAELQAKRDKLARHLSRVASPEESMNEQSNGRNHDGEDEEQEQGHRGADQMGTHGGPAQGQPAGGSGAAPGGEEEDKPETSSHPGFSSEAEAEKEEGGGAGAASAEDEEEGIAAQAITRVKSIARGLMTKKEDADEEGGPQSAPRSRRAGRSARATAAPRRAADREAAARAGPPPRAAAARPAASSARRRGAARGEAFSWRTALAISISGGRMMPSAA
;
A
#
# COMPACT_ATOMS: atom_id res chain seq x y z
N MET A 1 -9.79 26.19 4.62
CA MET A 1 -10.38 26.32 5.98
C MET A 1 -10.78 24.93 6.47
N VAL A 2 -10.69 24.65 7.77
CA VAL A 2 -11.22 23.40 8.33
C VAL A 2 -12.73 23.53 8.55
N ARG A 3 -13.46 22.48 8.19
CA ARG A 3 -14.91 22.32 8.23
C ARG A 3 -15.23 20.99 8.89
N ASP A 4 -16.43 20.88 9.46
CA ASP A 4 -16.93 19.59 9.92
C ASP A 4 -17.20 18.61 8.76
N GLU A 5 -17.59 17.39 9.11
CA GLU A 5 -17.96 16.31 8.18
C GLU A 5 -19.03 16.74 7.15
N LYS A 6 -19.96 17.61 7.55
CA LYS A 6 -21.07 18.12 6.71
C LYS A 6 -20.60 19.24 5.78
N GLY A 7 -19.42 19.80 6.01
CA GLY A 7 -18.87 20.93 5.26
C GLY A 7 -19.30 22.28 5.81
N GLU A 8 -19.85 22.35 7.03
CA GLU A 8 -20.07 23.63 7.68
C GLU A 8 -18.76 24.19 8.24
N LYS A 9 -18.65 25.52 8.32
CA LYS A 9 -17.52 26.15 8.99
C LYS A 9 -17.56 25.79 10.47
N MET A 10 -16.47 25.24 11.00
CA MET A 10 -16.31 25.02 12.44
C MET A 10 -16.33 26.38 13.18
N SER A 11 -17.20 26.55 14.17
CA SER A 11 -17.21 27.73 15.03
C SER A 11 -17.87 27.45 16.38
N LYS A 12 -17.35 28.02 17.46
CA LYS A 12 -17.88 27.84 18.83
C LYS A 12 -19.38 28.16 18.92
N THR A 13 -19.84 29.14 18.14
CA THR A 13 -21.25 29.55 18.01
C THR A 13 -22.18 28.53 17.34
N ARG A 14 -21.66 27.58 16.55
CA ARG A 14 -22.43 26.51 15.89
C ARG A 14 -22.35 25.18 16.65
N GLY A 15 -21.53 25.10 17.71
CA GLY A 15 -21.31 23.87 18.48
C GLY A 15 -20.51 22.78 17.76
N ASN A 16 -20.12 22.98 16.49
CA ASN A 16 -19.43 22.01 15.63
C ASN A 16 -17.89 22.13 15.69
N VAL A 17 -17.33 22.51 16.84
CA VAL A 17 -15.87 22.58 17.04
C VAL A 17 -15.38 21.24 17.56
N ILE A 18 -14.32 20.74 16.93
CA ILE A 18 -13.57 19.58 17.41
C ILE A 18 -12.32 20.10 18.14
N ASP A 19 -12.13 19.73 19.41
CA ASP A 19 -10.90 20.07 20.14
C ASP A 19 -9.75 19.18 19.64
N PRO A 20 -8.60 19.74 19.21
CA PRO A 20 -7.46 18.94 18.77
C PRO A 20 -6.85 18.07 19.88
N LEU A 21 -7.02 18.42 21.15
CA LEU A 21 -6.55 17.61 22.28
C LEU A 21 -7.43 16.37 22.46
N ASP A 22 -8.76 16.51 22.48
CA ASP A 22 -9.70 15.37 22.51
C ASP A 22 -9.45 14.35 21.40
N VAL A 23 -9.10 14.84 20.20
CA VAL A 23 -8.75 13.99 19.06
C VAL A 23 -7.38 13.34 19.24
N THR A 24 -6.41 14.09 19.76
CA THR A 24 -5.06 13.58 20.05
C THR A 24 -5.10 12.47 21.09
N ASP A 25 -5.90 12.61 22.14
CA ASP A 25 -6.06 11.58 23.18
C ASP A 25 -6.75 10.31 22.66
N LYS A 26 -7.74 10.47 21.76
CA LYS A 26 -8.49 9.34 21.17
C LYS A 26 -7.73 8.63 20.05
N HIS A 27 -6.98 9.35 19.22
CA HIS A 27 -6.42 8.82 17.97
C HIS A 27 -4.90 8.94 17.82
N GLY A 28 -4.24 9.74 18.66
CA GLY A 28 -2.81 10.07 18.57
C GLY A 28 -2.53 11.32 17.74
N ALA A 29 -1.55 12.11 18.16
CA ALA A 29 -1.17 13.36 17.49
C ALA A 29 -0.75 13.15 16.02
N ASP A 30 -0.02 12.06 15.75
CA ASP A 30 0.43 11.71 14.39
C ASP A 30 -0.75 11.43 13.44
N ALA A 31 -1.80 10.78 13.92
CA ALA A 31 -2.99 10.49 13.12
C ALA A 31 -3.70 11.80 12.72
N LEU A 32 -3.85 12.75 13.66
CA LEU A 32 -4.41 14.06 13.39
C LEU A 32 -3.52 14.86 12.42
N ARG A 33 -2.21 14.93 12.65
CA ARG A 33 -1.25 15.62 11.77
C ARG A 33 -1.28 15.07 10.35
N MET A 34 -1.23 13.75 10.19
CA MET A 34 -1.27 13.07 8.90
C MET A 34 -2.60 13.34 8.17
N THR A 35 -3.73 13.32 8.90
CA THR A 35 -5.04 13.66 8.34
C THR A 35 -5.07 15.09 7.78
N LEU A 36 -4.57 16.06 8.54
CA LEU A 36 -4.57 17.45 8.10
C LEU A 36 -3.62 17.66 6.91
N ALA A 37 -2.43 17.08 6.95
CA ALA A 37 -1.44 17.18 5.87
C ALA A 37 -1.96 16.55 4.56
N SER A 38 -2.47 15.32 4.60
CA SER A 38 -2.97 14.61 3.41
C SER A 38 -4.17 15.30 2.74
N MET A 39 -4.89 16.15 3.48
CA MET A 39 -6.03 16.93 3.01
C MET A 39 -5.70 18.39 2.67
N ALA A 40 -4.48 18.87 2.93
CA ALA A 40 -4.04 20.25 2.71
C ALA A 40 -3.78 20.59 1.23
N GLY A 41 -4.66 20.15 0.32
CA GLY A 41 -4.61 20.50 -1.08
C GLY A 41 -4.93 21.99 -1.28
N GLN A 42 -4.13 22.67 -2.11
CA GLN A 42 -4.26 24.11 -2.36
C GLN A 42 -5.69 24.49 -2.79
N GLY A 43 -6.18 25.63 -2.28
CA GLY A 43 -7.50 26.19 -2.62
C GLY A 43 -8.72 25.42 -2.09
N ARG A 44 -8.55 24.30 -1.38
CA ARG A 44 -9.66 23.46 -0.89
C ARG A 44 -9.88 23.58 0.61
N ASP A 45 -11.14 23.39 1.02
CA ASP A 45 -11.50 23.29 2.43
C ASP A 45 -11.41 21.83 2.92
N ILE A 46 -10.89 21.65 4.14
CA ILE A 46 -10.70 20.34 4.78
C ILE A 46 -11.98 19.97 5.52
N LYS A 47 -12.75 19.02 4.99
CA LYS A 47 -13.86 18.39 5.72
C LYS A 47 -13.30 17.34 6.68
N LEU A 48 -13.15 17.69 7.96
CA LEU A 48 -12.56 16.81 8.96
C LEU A 48 -13.64 15.88 9.53
N SER A 49 -13.41 14.57 9.40
CA SER A 49 -14.25 13.50 9.97
C SER A 49 -13.42 12.59 10.87
N THR A 50 -13.99 12.11 11.98
CA THR A 50 -13.25 11.31 12.97
C THR A 50 -12.86 9.94 12.43
N GLU A 51 -13.66 9.38 11.51
CA GLU A 51 -13.40 8.12 10.80
C GLU A 51 -12.10 8.18 9.99
N ARG A 52 -11.82 9.33 9.35
CA ARG A 52 -10.59 9.53 8.58
C ARG A 52 -9.37 9.58 9.49
N ILE A 53 -9.50 10.22 10.65
CA ILE A 53 -8.44 10.27 11.67
C ILE A 53 -8.19 8.87 12.23
N ALA A 54 -9.24 8.08 12.48
CA ALA A 54 -9.12 6.67 12.83
C ALA A 54 -8.42 5.83 11.74
N GLY A 55 -8.64 6.14 10.46
CA GLY A 55 -7.87 5.57 9.35
C GLY A 55 -6.36 5.83 9.44
N TYR A 56 -5.94 7.05 9.77
CA TYR A 56 -4.52 7.36 9.96
C TYR A 56 -3.94 6.83 11.28
N ARG A 57 -4.76 6.58 12.30
CA ARG A 57 -4.37 5.76 13.47
C ARG A 57 -4.08 4.30 13.05
N ALA A 58 -4.88 3.72 12.16
CA ALA A 58 -4.61 2.41 11.60
C ALA A 58 -3.32 2.39 10.76
N PHE A 59 -3.00 3.49 10.06
CA PHE A 59 -1.70 3.67 9.38
C PHE A 59 -0.51 3.69 10.36
N ALA A 60 -0.61 4.40 11.48
CA ALA A 60 0.41 4.35 12.54
C ALA A 60 0.64 2.90 13.05
N ASN A 61 -0.44 2.13 13.21
CA ASN A 61 -0.36 0.72 13.58
C ASN A 61 0.26 -0.17 12.47
N LYS A 62 -0.02 0.11 11.19
CA LYS A 62 0.61 -0.56 10.03
C LYS A 62 2.12 -0.33 10.02
N ILE A 63 2.59 0.90 10.28
CA ILE A 63 4.02 1.24 10.43
C ILE A 63 4.65 0.46 11.58
N TRP A 64 4.00 0.43 12.75
CA TRP A 64 4.47 -0.31 13.92
C TRP A 64 4.62 -1.82 13.64
N ASN A 65 3.63 -2.42 12.97
CA ASN A 65 3.65 -3.83 12.61
C ASN A 65 4.73 -4.16 11.56
N ALA A 66 4.90 -3.30 10.54
CA ALA A 66 5.98 -3.43 9.56
C ALA A 66 7.36 -3.35 10.25
N ALA A 67 7.55 -2.38 11.15
CA ALA A 67 8.78 -2.25 11.91
C ALA A 67 9.05 -3.46 12.82
N ARG A 68 8.03 -3.96 13.53
CA ARG A 68 8.14 -5.18 14.33
C ARG A 68 8.54 -6.39 13.47
N PHE A 69 7.98 -6.52 12.26
CA PHE A 69 8.35 -7.58 11.32
C PHE A 69 9.79 -7.45 10.83
N VAL A 70 10.24 -6.25 10.46
CA VAL A 70 11.64 -6.03 10.05
C VAL A 70 12.60 -6.31 11.21
N LEU A 71 12.31 -5.81 12.41
CA LEU A 71 13.14 -6.00 13.61
C LEU A 71 13.28 -7.46 14.02
N MET A 72 12.19 -8.25 14.05
CA MET A 72 12.27 -9.67 14.41
C MET A 72 13.09 -10.49 13.39
N ASN A 73 13.18 -10.03 12.14
CA ASN A 73 13.96 -10.67 11.08
C ASN A 73 15.36 -10.08 10.91
N ALA A 74 15.76 -9.04 11.67
CA ALA A 74 17.06 -8.37 11.53
C ALA A 74 18.23 -9.07 12.25
N ASN A 75 18.05 -10.29 12.76
CA ASN A 75 19.14 -11.02 13.42
C ASN A 75 20.28 -11.32 12.44
N GLY A 76 21.52 -10.98 12.84
CA GLY A 76 22.71 -11.11 12.01
C GLY A 76 22.90 -10.01 10.95
N TYR A 77 22.02 -9.00 10.88
CA TYR A 77 22.22 -7.84 10.01
C TYR A 77 23.27 -6.89 10.60
N ASP A 78 24.33 -6.62 9.82
CA ASP A 78 25.33 -5.59 10.12
C ASP A 78 24.95 -4.27 9.40
N PRO A 79 24.57 -3.20 10.11
CA PRO A 79 24.26 -1.91 9.49
C PRO A 79 25.49 -1.13 9.02
N ASP A 80 26.71 -1.48 9.44
CA ASP A 80 27.94 -0.88 8.92
C ASP A 80 28.38 -1.55 7.60
N HIS A 81 28.00 -2.82 7.39
CA HIS A 81 28.33 -3.60 6.19
C HIS A 81 27.07 -4.27 5.57
N PRO A 82 26.07 -3.48 5.13
CA PRO A 82 24.84 -4.03 4.58
C PRO A 82 25.08 -4.79 3.26
N ALA A 83 24.43 -5.94 3.12
CA ALA A 83 24.43 -6.69 1.86
C ALA A 83 23.82 -5.87 0.71
N GLN A 84 24.32 -6.10 -0.51
CA GLN A 84 23.80 -5.44 -1.71
C GLN A 84 22.49 -6.09 -2.18
N PRO A 85 21.55 -5.32 -2.77
CA PRO A 85 20.27 -5.83 -3.24
C PRO A 85 20.43 -6.80 -4.41
N ALA A 86 20.24 -8.10 -4.15
CA ALA A 86 20.46 -9.18 -5.09
C ALA A 86 19.19 -9.55 -5.89
N SER A 87 18.02 -9.62 -5.26
CA SER A 87 16.78 -9.97 -5.95
C SER A 87 16.19 -8.79 -6.73
N VAL A 88 15.35 -9.08 -7.72
CA VAL A 88 14.59 -8.03 -8.42
C VAL A 88 13.63 -7.30 -7.47
N TYR A 89 13.07 -7.98 -6.47
CA TYR A 89 12.24 -7.38 -5.43
C TYR A 89 13.02 -6.36 -4.59
N ASP A 90 14.26 -6.68 -4.24
CA ASP A 90 15.15 -5.80 -3.47
C ASP A 90 15.50 -4.53 -4.26
N ARG A 91 15.91 -4.69 -5.52
CA ARG A 91 16.24 -3.55 -6.40
C ARG A 91 15.01 -2.69 -6.70
N TRP A 92 13.86 -3.32 -6.92
CA TRP A 92 12.58 -2.65 -7.14
C TRP A 92 12.23 -1.72 -5.98
N ILE A 93 12.10 -2.25 -4.74
CA ILE A 93 11.61 -1.41 -3.62
C ILE A 93 12.57 -0.26 -3.27
N LEU A 94 13.88 -0.45 -3.48
CA LEU A 94 14.87 0.62 -3.32
C LEU A 94 14.82 1.66 -4.46
N SER A 95 14.52 1.26 -5.69
CA SER A 95 14.24 2.18 -6.80
C SER A 95 12.98 2.99 -6.55
N ARG A 96 11.91 2.34 -6.09
CA ARG A 96 10.65 2.98 -5.69
C ARG A 96 10.87 4.01 -4.56
N LEU A 97 11.66 3.66 -3.55
CA LEU A 97 12.07 4.60 -2.50
C LEU A 97 12.90 5.77 -3.05
N SER A 98 13.78 5.54 -4.03
CA SER A 98 14.54 6.60 -4.71
C SER A 98 13.62 7.63 -5.35
N ARG A 99 12.59 7.17 -6.09
CA ARG A 99 11.61 8.05 -6.71
C ARG A 99 10.77 8.80 -5.69
N LEU A 100 10.22 8.08 -4.70
CA LEU A 100 9.47 8.69 -3.61
C LEU A 100 10.29 9.79 -2.90
N ALA A 101 11.58 9.56 -2.68
CA ALA A 101 12.48 10.48 -2.01
C ALA A 101 12.65 11.82 -2.76
N ASP A 102 12.67 11.81 -4.09
CA ASP A 102 12.76 13.01 -4.93
C ASP A 102 11.39 13.65 -5.17
N GLU A 103 10.34 12.85 -5.41
CA GLU A 103 8.94 13.30 -5.54
C GLU A 103 8.45 14.01 -4.26
N THR A 104 8.76 13.44 -3.09
CA THR A 104 8.44 14.02 -1.77
C THR A 104 9.15 15.36 -1.57
N ARG A 105 10.41 15.49 -2.00
CA ARG A 105 11.15 16.77 -1.92
C ARG A 105 10.52 17.84 -2.76
N ALA A 106 10.32 17.56 -4.05
CA ALA A 106 9.68 18.51 -4.95
C ALA A 106 8.29 18.94 -4.42
N ALA A 107 7.51 18.00 -3.89
CA ALA A 107 6.24 18.31 -3.26
C ALA A 107 6.38 19.13 -1.96
N MET A 108 7.42 18.93 -1.15
CA MET A 108 7.66 19.74 0.05
C MET A 108 8.20 21.14 -0.27
N ASP A 109 9.12 21.26 -1.23
CA ASP A 109 9.70 22.52 -1.70
C ASP A 109 8.61 23.42 -2.33
N ASP A 110 7.65 22.83 -3.06
CA ASP A 110 6.47 23.52 -3.62
C ASP A 110 5.32 23.70 -2.61
N PHE A 111 5.49 23.34 -1.33
CA PHE A 111 4.45 23.32 -0.29
C PHE A 111 3.19 22.48 -0.63
N ARG A 112 3.31 21.52 -1.56
CA ARG A 112 2.30 20.50 -1.92
C ARG A 112 2.26 19.35 -0.89
N LEU A 113 2.10 19.71 0.40
CA LEU A 113 2.18 18.79 1.54
C LEU A 113 1.22 17.58 1.44
N SER A 114 0.05 17.76 0.82
CA SER A 114 -0.89 16.67 0.59
C SER A 114 -0.37 15.62 -0.39
N GLU A 115 0.40 16.03 -1.40
CA GLU A 115 0.97 15.09 -2.39
C GLU A 115 2.11 14.29 -1.75
N ALA A 116 3.01 14.97 -1.01
CA ALA A 116 4.04 14.32 -0.22
C ALA A 116 3.47 13.29 0.76
N ALA A 117 2.50 13.68 1.60
CA ALA A 117 1.88 12.80 2.58
C ALA A 117 1.17 11.59 1.93
N ASN A 118 0.42 11.80 0.86
CA ASN A 118 -0.28 10.70 0.17
C ASN A 118 0.69 9.77 -0.60
N GLY A 119 1.77 10.30 -1.17
CA GLY A 119 2.82 9.51 -1.80
C GLY A 119 3.51 8.57 -0.81
N ILE A 120 3.92 9.09 0.36
CA ILE A 120 4.55 8.28 1.42
C ILE A 120 3.56 7.23 1.96
N TYR A 121 2.29 7.60 2.18
CA TYR A 121 1.25 6.66 2.57
C TYR A 121 1.11 5.51 1.56
N LYS A 122 1.02 5.83 0.26
CA LYS A 122 0.93 4.84 -0.81
C LYS A 122 2.13 3.90 -0.81
N PHE A 123 3.35 4.44 -0.72
CA PHE A 123 4.56 3.61 -0.68
C PHE A 123 4.60 2.69 0.54
N VAL A 124 4.44 3.24 1.75
CA VAL A 124 4.54 2.45 2.99
C VAL A 124 3.49 1.35 3.02
N TRP A 125 2.25 1.65 2.69
CA TRP A 125 1.16 0.67 2.72
C TRP A 125 1.22 -0.26 1.49
N GLY A 126 1.05 0.32 0.30
CA GLY A 126 0.76 -0.39 -0.94
C GLY A 126 1.99 -0.86 -1.74
N GLU A 127 3.22 -0.52 -1.34
CA GLU A 127 4.45 -1.03 -1.99
C GLU A 127 5.33 -1.78 -0.97
N LEU A 128 5.71 -1.15 0.14
CA LEU A 128 6.57 -1.76 1.17
C LEU A 128 5.87 -2.89 1.94
N CYS A 129 4.69 -2.64 2.52
CA CYS A 129 4.01 -3.64 3.33
C CYS A 129 3.32 -4.72 2.50
N ASP A 130 2.53 -4.32 1.50
CA ASP A 130 1.65 -5.25 0.78
C ASP A 130 2.38 -6.08 -0.30
N TRP A 131 3.61 -5.70 -0.66
CA TRP A 131 4.45 -6.42 -1.64
C TRP A 131 5.84 -6.76 -1.10
N ALA A 132 6.70 -5.76 -0.82
CA ALA A 132 8.11 -6.01 -0.55
C ALA A 132 8.33 -6.91 0.69
N ILE A 133 7.60 -6.67 1.79
CA ILE A 133 7.62 -7.53 2.97
C ILE A 133 7.14 -8.96 2.66
N GLU A 134 6.05 -9.12 1.89
CA GLU A 134 5.51 -10.44 1.56
C GLU A 134 6.41 -11.24 0.60
N LEU A 135 7.04 -10.56 -0.36
CA LEU A 135 7.97 -11.15 -1.34
C LEU A 135 9.34 -11.47 -0.74
N ALA A 136 9.74 -10.77 0.33
CA ALA A 136 10.97 -11.05 1.08
C ALA A 136 10.86 -12.28 1.99
N LYS A 137 9.66 -12.69 2.42
CA LYS A 137 9.46 -13.79 3.40
C LYS A 137 10.20 -15.09 3.06
N PRO A 138 10.21 -15.62 1.81
CA PRO A 138 10.99 -16.81 1.47
C PRO A 138 12.49 -16.67 1.74
N ALA A 139 13.07 -15.49 1.46
CA ALA A 139 14.47 -15.22 1.76
C ALA A 139 14.72 -15.12 3.28
N LEU A 140 13.86 -14.41 4.01
CA LEU A 140 13.98 -14.23 5.46
C LEU A 140 13.85 -15.55 6.25
N TYR A 141 13.00 -16.46 5.76
CA TYR A 141 12.78 -17.80 6.33
C TYR A 141 13.73 -18.86 5.74
N ASP A 142 14.91 -18.45 5.27
CA ASP A 142 16.03 -19.30 4.84
C ASP A 142 15.74 -20.21 3.62
N GLN A 143 14.59 -20.06 2.95
CA GLN A 143 14.18 -20.90 1.81
C GLN A 143 15.01 -20.66 0.54
N LEU A 144 15.69 -19.51 0.47
CA LEU A 144 16.53 -19.08 -0.66
C LEU A 144 18.02 -18.94 -0.29
N GLY A 145 18.42 -19.43 0.89
CA GLY A 145 19.80 -19.40 1.38
C GLY A 145 20.27 -18.07 1.99
N ALA A 146 21.41 -18.13 2.68
CA ALA A 146 21.90 -17.04 3.54
C ALA A 146 22.19 -15.72 2.79
N GLY A 147 22.68 -15.79 1.54
CA GLY A 147 22.94 -14.58 0.74
C GLY A 147 21.65 -13.82 0.38
N ALA A 148 20.58 -14.54 0.01
CA ALA A 148 19.27 -13.95 -0.24
C ALA A 148 18.67 -13.35 1.04
N LYS A 149 18.82 -14.04 2.18
CA LYS A 149 18.40 -13.55 3.48
C LYS A 149 19.07 -12.23 3.86
N ALA A 150 20.40 -12.15 3.72
CA ALA A 150 21.16 -10.93 4.03
C ALA A 150 20.73 -9.76 3.12
N SER A 151 20.52 -10.02 1.82
CA SER A 151 19.98 -9.04 0.86
C SER A 151 18.61 -8.51 1.28
N ALA A 152 17.68 -9.40 1.62
CA ALA A 152 16.32 -9.04 2.03
C ALA A 152 16.30 -8.28 3.37
N GLN A 153 17.13 -8.68 4.34
CA GLN A 153 17.30 -7.97 5.61
C GLN A 153 17.79 -6.53 5.38
N ALA A 154 18.89 -6.36 4.65
CA ALA A 154 19.47 -5.06 4.36
C ALA A 154 18.50 -4.15 3.59
N THR A 155 17.80 -4.73 2.61
CA THR A 155 16.83 -4.02 1.77
C THR A 155 15.63 -3.55 2.59
N LEU A 156 15.01 -4.41 3.40
CA LEU A 156 13.85 -4.02 4.20
C LEU A 156 14.20 -3.03 5.31
N VAL A 157 15.36 -3.16 5.96
CA VAL A 157 15.83 -2.16 6.94
C VAL A 157 16.02 -0.80 6.26
N ARG A 158 16.72 -0.76 5.12
CA ARG A 158 16.96 0.48 4.35
C ARG A 158 15.66 1.09 3.80
N ALA A 159 14.73 0.26 3.32
CA ALA A 159 13.45 0.70 2.78
C ALA A 159 12.56 1.34 3.87
N LEU A 160 12.47 0.67 5.03
CA LEU A 160 11.72 1.18 6.17
C LEU A 160 12.36 2.44 6.77
N GLU A 161 13.68 2.43 7.00
CA GLU A 161 14.42 3.56 7.57
C GLU A 161 14.26 4.84 6.72
N GLY A 162 14.40 4.72 5.40
CA GLY A 162 14.20 5.83 4.48
C GLY A 162 12.75 6.33 4.46
N ALA A 163 11.78 5.42 4.50
CA ALA A 163 10.36 5.79 4.56
C ALA A 163 9.98 6.49 5.87
N LEU A 164 10.52 6.06 7.02
CA LEU A 164 10.34 6.73 8.31
C LEU A 164 10.91 8.14 8.28
N ARG A 165 12.15 8.32 7.75
CA ARG A 165 12.74 9.65 7.57
C ARG A 165 11.88 10.55 6.70
N LEU A 166 11.37 10.06 5.56
CA LEU A 166 10.46 10.84 4.70
C LEU A 166 9.16 11.21 5.42
N LEU A 167 8.61 10.31 6.23
CA LEU A 167 7.34 10.47 6.96
C LEU A 167 7.44 11.37 8.20
N HIS A 168 8.62 11.52 8.81
CA HIS A 168 8.82 12.20 10.09
C HIS A 168 8.22 13.62 10.19
N PRO A 169 8.27 14.49 9.16
CA PRO A 169 7.60 15.79 9.19
C PRO A 169 6.08 15.71 9.44
N PHE A 170 5.45 14.61 9.01
CA PHE A 170 4.02 14.38 9.14
C PHE A 170 3.66 13.65 10.44
N MET A 171 4.38 12.57 10.77
CA MET A 171 4.12 11.69 11.92
C MET A 171 5.34 11.57 12.85
N PRO A 172 5.76 12.65 13.53
CA PRO A 172 7.04 12.70 14.24
C PRO A 172 7.18 11.71 15.40
N PHE A 173 6.11 11.39 16.13
CA PHE A 173 6.25 10.60 17.37
C PHE A 173 6.48 9.11 17.10
N VAL A 174 5.64 8.49 16.28
CA VAL A 174 5.79 7.07 15.90
C VAL A 174 7.04 6.84 15.06
N THR A 175 7.43 7.80 14.21
CA THR A 175 8.64 7.65 13.38
C THR A 175 9.90 7.73 14.21
N GLU A 176 10.00 8.64 15.18
CA GLU A 176 11.13 8.69 16.14
C GLU A 176 11.21 7.39 16.95
N GLU A 177 10.10 6.99 17.59
CA GLU A 177 10.06 5.79 18.44
C GLU A 177 10.47 4.51 17.70
N VAL A 178 10.05 4.36 16.44
CA VAL A 178 10.46 3.23 15.58
C VAL A 178 11.92 3.37 15.12
N TRP A 179 12.32 4.54 14.63
CA TRP A 179 13.66 4.77 14.07
C TRP A 179 14.76 4.56 15.12
N GLN A 180 14.52 4.95 16.37
CA GLN A 180 15.41 4.69 17.49
C GLN A 180 15.68 3.20 17.73
N ARG A 181 14.75 2.30 17.35
CA ARG A 181 14.89 0.84 17.51
C ARG A 181 15.50 0.13 16.31
N LEU A 182 15.49 0.74 15.11
CA LEU A 182 16.12 0.13 13.93
C LEU A 182 17.64 -0.04 14.14
N PRO A 183 18.25 -1.11 13.58
CA PRO A 183 19.70 -1.22 13.49
C PRO A 183 20.24 -0.03 12.67
N LYS A 184 21.21 0.69 13.24
CA LYS A 184 21.78 1.91 12.65
C LYS A 184 23.30 1.81 12.61
N ALA A 185 23.88 2.34 11.55
CA ALA A 185 25.33 2.40 11.37
C ALA A 185 25.98 3.30 12.44
N LYS A 186 27.29 3.13 12.63
CA LYS A 186 28.10 4.02 13.48
C LYS A 186 28.02 5.46 12.94
N GLY A 187 27.88 6.43 13.85
CA GLY A 187 27.77 7.85 13.51
C GLY A 187 26.39 8.31 13.00
N HIS A 188 25.33 7.49 13.15
CA HIS A 188 23.96 7.95 12.92
C HIS A 188 23.59 9.14 13.84
N ALA A 189 22.68 9.99 13.38
CA ALA A 189 22.18 11.12 14.15
C ALA A 189 21.47 10.65 15.45
N PRO A 190 21.52 11.40 16.56
CA PRO A 190 20.89 10.96 17.81
C PRO A 190 19.34 11.01 17.78
N SER A 191 18.74 11.65 16.78
CA SER A 191 17.29 11.69 16.54
C SER A 191 17.01 11.80 15.04
N ILE A 192 15.90 11.20 14.59
CA ILE A 192 15.43 11.26 13.20
C ILE A 192 15.12 12.71 12.77
N MET A 193 14.75 13.59 13.71
CA MET A 193 14.45 15.01 13.47
C MET A 193 15.66 15.78 12.91
N ILE A 194 16.88 15.36 13.25
CA ILE A 194 18.14 15.97 12.79
C ILE A 194 18.97 15.04 11.90
N ALA A 195 18.38 13.94 11.44
CA ALA A 195 18.98 13.07 10.43
C ALA A 195 18.87 13.70 9.03
N ASP A 196 19.81 13.40 8.14
CA ASP A 196 19.76 13.86 6.75
C ASP A 196 18.46 13.40 6.06
N TYR A 197 17.70 14.35 5.52
CA TYR A 197 16.44 14.05 4.83
C TYR A 197 16.74 13.27 3.51
N PRO A 198 16.07 12.13 3.20
CA PRO A 198 16.57 11.15 2.22
C PRO A 198 16.45 11.56 0.74
N ARG A 199 17.57 11.83 0.05
CA ARG A 199 17.61 12.18 -1.39
C ARG A 199 17.56 10.94 -2.28
N GLY A 200 16.96 11.02 -3.48
CA GLY A 200 16.89 9.90 -4.43
C GLY A 200 18.28 9.38 -4.83
N LYS A 201 19.28 10.26 -4.98
CA LYS A 201 20.70 9.90 -5.15
C LYS A 201 21.30 9.03 -4.03
N GLY A 202 20.63 8.90 -2.88
CA GLY A 202 20.99 7.98 -1.80
C GLY A 202 20.54 6.53 -2.04
N TYR A 203 19.87 6.25 -3.16
CA TYR A 203 19.31 4.97 -3.54
C TYR A 203 19.57 4.72 -5.04
N GLN A 204 19.60 3.46 -5.47
CA GLN A 204 19.82 3.12 -6.88
C GLN A 204 18.47 3.01 -7.60
N VAL A 205 18.27 3.83 -8.61
CA VAL A 205 17.14 3.70 -9.53
C VAL A 205 17.42 2.52 -10.48
N ASP A 206 16.49 1.57 -10.56
CA ASP A 206 16.52 0.42 -11.46
C ASP A 206 15.23 0.37 -12.29
N PRO A 207 15.18 1.06 -13.45
CA PRO A 207 14.01 1.06 -14.32
C PRO A 207 13.71 -0.30 -14.95
N VAL A 208 14.64 -1.27 -14.89
CA VAL A 208 14.41 -2.64 -15.38
C VAL A 208 13.57 -3.40 -14.35
N ALA A 209 14.02 -3.41 -13.09
CA ALA A 209 13.27 -4.01 -11.99
C ALA A 209 11.88 -3.37 -11.79
N GLU A 210 11.75 -2.06 -12.03
CA GLU A 210 10.45 -1.39 -12.03
C GLU A 210 9.52 -1.92 -13.12
N ARG A 211 9.94 -1.96 -14.39
CA ARG A 211 9.07 -2.47 -15.47
C ARG A 211 8.69 -3.94 -15.28
N GLU A 212 9.62 -4.74 -14.79
CA GLU A 212 9.41 -6.17 -14.51
C GLU A 212 8.37 -6.36 -13.38
N MET A 213 8.52 -5.63 -12.28
CA MET A 213 7.56 -5.68 -11.17
C MET A 213 6.22 -5.03 -11.49
N ASP A 214 6.17 -3.96 -12.29
CA ASP A 214 4.92 -3.33 -12.72
C ASP A 214 4.07 -4.29 -13.56
N LEU A 215 4.71 -5.12 -14.41
CA LEU A 215 4.06 -6.17 -15.21
C LEU A 215 3.50 -7.29 -14.31
N VAL A 216 4.30 -7.76 -13.35
CA VAL A 216 3.87 -8.77 -12.36
C VAL A 216 2.75 -8.23 -11.47
N ALA A 217 2.82 -6.95 -11.08
CA ALA A 217 1.84 -6.31 -10.21
C ALA A 217 0.47 -6.18 -10.88
N ARG A 218 0.41 -5.64 -12.11
CA ARG A 218 -0.85 -5.55 -12.87
C ARG A 218 -1.52 -6.92 -13.05
N ALA A 219 -0.74 -7.97 -13.33
CA ALA A 219 -1.28 -9.32 -13.48
C ALA A 219 -1.86 -9.90 -12.17
N ILE A 220 -1.20 -9.67 -11.03
CA ILE A 220 -1.68 -10.09 -9.69
C ILE A 220 -2.90 -9.26 -9.26
N GLU A 221 -2.93 -7.97 -9.56
CA GLU A 221 -4.09 -7.10 -9.31
C GLU A 221 -5.28 -7.47 -10.19
N GLY A 222 -5.06 -7.79 -11.47
CA GLY A 222 -6.07 -8.35 -12.36
C GLY A 222 -6.67 -9.66 -11.83
N ALA A 223 -5.82 -10.59 -11.36
CA ALA A 223 -6.29 -11.82 -10.70
C ALA A 223 -7.16 -11.55 -9.46
N ARG A 224 -6.77 -10.57 -8.64
CA ARG A 224 -7.54 -10.14 -7.45
C ARG A 224 -8.86 -9.45 -7.83
N SER A 225 -8.87 -8.62 -8.88
CA SER A 225 -10.09 -7.98 -9.40
C SER A 225 -11.08 -9.01 -9.88
N VAL A 226 -10.67 -9.92 -10.77
CA VAL A 226 -11.51 -10.98 -11.32
C VAL A 226 -12.06 -11.87 -10.21
N ARG A 227 -11.23 -12.29 -9.25
CA ARG A 227 -11.67 -13.04 -8.07
C ARG A 227 -12.81 -12.33 -7.33
N GLY A 228 -12.66 -11.02 -7.07
CA GLY A 228 -13.69 -10.22 -6.40
C GLY A 228 -14.94 -9.99 -7.26
N GLU A 229 -14.79 -9.94 -8.58
CA GLU A 229 -15.90 -9.83 -9.54
C GLU A 229 -16.76 -11.10 -9.61
N VAL A 230 -16.15 -12.28 -9.51
CA VAL A 230 -16.87 -13.57 -9.39
C VAL A 230 -17.21 -13.94 -7.94
N ASN A 231 -17.02 -13.02 -7.00
CA ASN A 231 -17.33 -13.17 -5.58
C ASN A 231 -16.63 -14.36 -4.87
N LEU A 232 -15.44 -14.76 -5.35
CA LEU A 232 -14.63 -15.81 -4.72
C LEU A 232 -13.93 -15.28 -3.44
N PRO A 233 -14.00 -15.97 -2.29
CA PRO A 233 -13.33 -15.58 -1.06
C PRO A 233 -11.82 -15.32 -1.24
N PRO A 234 -11.23 -14.28 -0.62
CA PRO A 234 -9.79 -14.01 -0.71
C PRO A 234 -8.89 -15.12 -0.13
N ASN A 235 -9.39 -15.85 0.87
CA ASN A 235 -8.66 -16.94 1.54
C ASN A 235 -8.74 -18.29 0.80
N GLN A 236 -9.70 -18.49 -0.11
CA GLN A 236 -9.78 -19.72 -0.93
C GLN A 236 -8.65 -19.75 -1.98
N PRO A 237 -7.78 -20.77 -2.03
CA PRO A 237 -6.75 -20.87 -3.07
C PRO A 237 -7.36 -21.13 -4.45
N VAL A 238 -6.96 -20.38 -5.49
CA VAL A 238 -7.53 -20.53 -6.86
C VAL A 238 -6.46 -20.86 -7.91
N PRO A 239 -6.76 -21.68 -8.94
CA PRO A 239 -5.89 -21.81 -10.09
C PRO A 239 -5.84 -20.49 -10.88
N ILE A 240 -4.65 -20.11 -11.33
CA ILE A 240 -4.42 -18.97 -12.22
C ILE A 240 -3.72 -19.49 -13.47
N VAL A 241 -4.20 -19.06 -14.63
CA VAL A 241 -3.61 -19.33 -15.93
C VAL A 241 -3.23 -18.00 -16.57
N LEU A 242 -1.97 -17.84 -16.94
CA LEU A 242 -1.43 -16.62 -17.54
C LEU A 242 -1.18 -16.89 -19.02
N LEU A 243 -1.83 -16.11 -19.91
CA LEU A 243 -1.60 -16.14 -21.35
C LEU A 243 -0.78 -14.90 -21.75
N PRO A 244 0.55 -15.02 -21.85
CA PRO A 244 1.43 -13.89 -22.16
C PRO A 244 1.36 -13.50 -23.64
N ARG A 245 1.57 -12.21 -23.92
CA ARG A 245 1.63 -11.67 -25.29
C ARG A 245 2.79 -12.24 -26.12
N ASP A 246 3.96 -12.43 -25.51
CA ASP A 246 5.18 -12.88 -26.16
C ASP A 246 6.08 -13.71 -25.23
N ALA A 247 7.19 -14.24 -25.77
CA ALA A 247 8.10 -15.14 -25.07
C ALA A 247 8.96 -14.46 -23.98
N GLY A 248 9.14 -13.13 -24.05
CA GLY A 248 9.81 -12.36 -22.99
C GLY A 248 8.90 -12.24 -21.79
N VAL A 249 7.68 -11.78 -22.01
CA VAL A 249 6.62 -11.71 -20.99
C VAL A 249 6.32 -13.09 -20.38
N GLN A 250 6.33 -14.16 -21.20
CA GLN A 250 6.21 -15.54 -20.72
C GLN A 250 7.30 -15.91 -19.70
N ARG A 251 8.55 -15.52 -19.95
CA ARG A 251 9.67 -15.80 -19.06
C ARG A 251 9.49 -15.10 -17.72
N THR A 252 9.20 -13.80 -17.73
CA THR A 252 8.94 -13.02 -16.50
C THR A 252 7.88 -13.68 -15.61
N PHE A 253 6.73 -14.10 -16.16
CA PHE A 253 5.71 -14.75 -15.33
C PHE A 253 6.08 -16.15 -14.84
N ARG A 254 6.99 -16.87 -15.50
CA ARG A 254 7.53 -18.14 -14.98
C ARG A 254 8.49 -17.89 -13.82
N ASP A 255 9.39 -16.92 -13.98
CA ASP A 255 10.39 -16.56 -12.98
C ASP A 255 9.72 -15.97 -11.72
N HIS A 256 8.56 -15.33 -11.88
CA HIS A 256 7.72 -14.78 -10.81
C HIS A 256 6.56 -15.68 -10.33
N GLU A 257 6.51 -16.96 -10.71
CA GLU A 257 5.44 -17.87 -10.31
C GLU A 257 5.14 -17.91 -8.79
N PRO A 258 6.14 -17.89 -7.89
CA PRO A 258 5.92 -17.86 -6.45
C PRO A 258 5.20 -16.58 -5.96
N ALA A 259 5.38 -15.45 -6.66
CA ALA A 259 4.70 -14.20 -6.31
C ALA A 259 3.19 -14.31 -6.48
N PHE A 260 2.72 -14.99 -7.54
CA PHE A 260 1.29 -15.24 -7.74
C PHE A 260 0.72 -16.18 -6.67
N ARG A 261 1.43 -17.25 -6.30
CA ARG A 261 1.01 -18.12 -5.18
C ARG A 261 0.82 -17.31 -3.90
N LYS A 262 1.81 -16.47 -3.56
CA LYS A 262 1.80 -15.72 -2.30
C LYS A 262 0.80 -14.56 -2.29
N LEU A 263 0.76 -13.74 -3.34
CA LEU A 263 0.03 -12.47 -3.35
C LEU A 263 -1.37 -12.59 -3.97
N ALA A 264 -1.57 -13.46 -4.97
CA ALA A 264 -2.88 -13.73 -5.57
C ALA A 264 -3.59 -14.94 -4.92
N ASN A 265 -3.00 -15.55 -3.88
CA ASN A 265 -3.46 -16.78 -3.23
C ASN A 265 -3.79 -17.87 -4.27
N ALA A 266 -2.79 -18.19 -5.10
CA ALA A 266 -2.94 -19.12 -6.20
C ALA A 266 -2.61 -20.56 -5.76
N SER A 267 -3.54 -21.50 -5.94
CA SER A 267 -3.30 -22.93 -5.67
C SER A 267 -2.35 -23.55 -6.70
N ARG A 268 -2.40 -23.06 -7.94
CA ARG A 268 -1.52 -23.41 -9.05
C ARG A 268 -1.46 -22.24 -10.01
N VAL A 269 -0.27 -21.98 -10.57
CA VAL A 269 -0.08 -21.01 -11.65
C VAL A 269 0.34 -21.78 -12.90
N THR A 270 -0.23 -21.45 -14.05
CA THR A 270 0.12 -22.07 -15.34
C THR A 270 0.40 -20.99 -16.38
N VAL A 271 1.66 -20.83 -16.78
CA VAL A 271 2.06 -19.86 -17.80
C VAL A 271 2.07 -20.51 -19.19
N LEU A 272 1.06 -20.18 -20.00
CA LEU A 272 0.87 -20.73 -21.33
C LEU A 272 1.91 -20.21 -22.33
N ALA A 273 1.98 -20.85 -23.50
CA ALA A 273 2.69 -20.30 -24.66
C ALA A 273 1.94 -19.07 -25.22
N PRO A 274 2.65 -18.07 -25.77
CA PRO A 274 1.99 -16.99 -26.50
C PRO A 274 1.07 -17.53 -27.59
N ARG A 275 -0.14 -16.96 -27.70
CA ARG A 275 -1.21 -17.40 -28.63
C ARG A 275 -1.71 -18.85 -28.41
N ALA A 276 -1.42 -19.48 -27.28
CA ALA A 276 -2.06 -20.75 -26.91
C ALA A 276 -3.58 -20.58 -26.79
N LYS A 277 -4.32 -21.70 -26.92
CA LYS A 277 -5.78 -21.72 -26.74
C LYS A 277 -6.15 -21.26 -25.33
N ARG A 278 -7.05 -20.28 -25.22
CA ARG A 278 -7.61 -19.79 -23.95
C ARG A 278 -8.29 -20.95 -23.18
N PRO A 279 -8.19 -20.99 -21.84
CA PRO A 279 -8.94 -21.96 -21.04
C PRO A 279 -10.45 -21.69 -21.15
N ALA A 280 -11.25 -22.75 -21.25
CA ALA A 280 -12.70 -22.64 -21.19
C ALA A 280 -13.17 -22.45 -19.73
N ASN A 281 -14.34 -21.82 -19.54
CA ASN A 281 -14.98 -21.62 -18.24
C ASN A 281 -14.07 -20.93 -17.21
N ALA A 282 -13.38 -19.87 -17.65
CA ALA A 282 -12.51 -19.04 -16.84
C ALA A 282 -12.98 -17.59 -16.85
N ALA A 283 -12.90 -16.91 -15.70
CA ALA A 283 -13.04 -15.47 -15.65
C ALA A 283 -11.71 -14.80 -16.01
N VAL A 284 -11.76 -13.71 -16.77
CA VAL A 284 -10.59 -13.15 -17.48
C VAL A 284 -10.39 -11.68 -17.14
N HIS A 285 -9.15 -11.30 -16.88
CA HIS A 285 -8.67 -9.91 -16.93
C HIS A 285 -7.75 -9.76 -18.13
N VAL A 286 -7.86 -8.65 -18.87
CA VAL A 286 -7.02 -8.41 -20.06
C VAL A 286 -6.18 -7.15 -19.86
N GLU A 287 -4.87 -7.34 -19.78
CA GLU A 287 -3.86 -6.29 -19.85
C GLU A 287 -3.20 -6.29 -21.24
N ALA A 288 -2.49 -5.21 -21.59
CA ALA A 288 -1.80 -5.10 -22.87
C ALA A 288 -0.74 -6.19 -23.10
N GLU A 289 -0.11 -6.68 -22.02
CA GLU A 289 0.93 -7.71 -22.08
C GLU A 289 0.45 -9.13 -21.72
N VAL A 290 -0.72 -9.29 -21.08
CA VAL A 290 -1.16 -10.59 -20.54
C VAL A 290 -2.68 -10.68 -20.39
N GLU A 291 -3.23 -11.86 -20.69
CA GLU A 291 -4.56 -12.23 -20.19
C GLU A 291 -4.41 -13.10 -18.93
N VAL A 292 -5.09 -12.73 -17.87
CA VAL A 292 -5.10 -13.43 -16.58
C VAL A 292 -6.43 -14.17 -16.44
N HIS A 293 -6.37 -15.50 -16.47
CA HIS A 293 -7.52 -16.38 -16.46
C HIS A 293 -7.64 -17.10 -15.11
N LEU A 294 -8.82 -17.09 -14.50
CA LEU A 294 -9.18 -17.85 -13.30
C LEU A 294 -10.18 -18.95 -13.70
N PRO A 295 -9.76 -20.20 -13.94
CA PRO A 295 -10.66 -21.31 -14.23
C PRO A 295 -11.62 -21.55 -13.06
N LEU A 296 -12.93 -21.45 -13.32
CA LEU A 296 -13.97 -21.48 -12.28
C LEU A 296 -14.48 -22.89 -11.95
N ARG A 297 -14.14 -23.89 -12.77
CA ARG A 297 -14.60 -25.28 -12.63
C ARG A 297 -14.19 -25.86 -11.26
N GLY A 298 -15.19 -26.20 -10.45
CA GLY A 298 -14.99 -26.75 -9.10
C GLY A 298 -14.76 -25.71 -7.99
N LEU A 299 -14.78 -24.42 -8.31
CA LEU A 299 -14.69 -23.32 -7.34
C LEU A 299 -16.04 -22.65 -7.09
N ILE A 300 -16.92 -22.65 -8.11
CA ILE A 300 -18.26 -22.05 -8.07
C ILE A 300 -19.27 -23.12 -8.51
N ASP A 301 -20.31 -23.33 -7.69
CA ASP A 301 -21.56 -23.94 -8.14
C ASP A 301 -22.39 -22.85 -8.81
N PHE A 302 -22.36 -22.80 -10.14
CA PHE A 302 -23.08 -21.80 -10.93
C PHE A 302 -24.59 -21.88 -10.74
N GLY A 303 -25.15 -23.05 -10.42
CA GLY A 303 -26.57 -23.23 -10.14
C GLY A 303 -26.95 -22.61 -8.80
N ALA A 304 -26.22 -22.96 -7.74
CA ALA A 304 -26.42 -22.38 -6.42
C ALA A 304 -26.15 -20.87 -6.39
N GLU A 305 -25.11 -20.39 -7.08
CA GLU A 305 -24.76 -18.97 -7.16
C GLU A 305 -25.81 -18.18 -7.95
N LYS A 306 -26.31 -18.71 -9.07
CA LYS A 306 -27.44 -18.11 -9.81
C LYS A 306 -28.65 -17.91 -8.90
N VAL A 307 -29.10 -18.97 -8.22
CA VAL A 307 -30.25 -18.92 -7.30
C VAL A 307 -30.00 -17.96 -6.13
N ARG A 308 -28.77 -17.90 -5.59
CA ARG A 308 -28.39 -16.97 -4.52
C ARG A 308 -28.50 -15.51 -4.98
N VAL A 309 -27.99 -15.21 -6.18
CA VAL A 309 -27.97 -13.86 -6.76
C VAL A 309 -29.37 -13.41 -7.17
N GLU A 310 -30.18 -14.27 -7.81
CA GLU A 310 -31.59 -14.00 -8.10
C GLU A 310 -32.39 -13.68 -6.83
N LYS A 311 -32.17 -14.44 -5.75
CA LYS A 311 -32.79 -14.20 -4.45
C LYS A 311 -32.32 -12.90 -3.77
N GLU A 312 -31.08 -12.45 -4.03
CA GLU A 312 -30.57 -11.18 -3.51
C GLU A 312 -31.12 -9.99 -4.32
N ILE A 313 -31.20 -10.11 -5.64
CA ILE A 313 -31.84 -9.13 -6.54
C ILE A 313 -33.31 -8.93 -6.14
N GLY A 314 -34.09 -10.01 -6.02
CA GLY A 314 -35.53 -9.91 -5.69
C GLY A 314 -35.80 -9.25 -4.32
N LYS A 315 -34.88 -9.36 -3.35
CA LYS A 315 -34.97 -8.60 -2.09
C LYS A 315 -34.73 -7.11 -2.30
N ILE A 316 -33.70 -6.76 -3.06
CA ILE A 316 -33.34 -5.36 -3.36
C ILE A 316 -34.44 -4.68 -4.18
N GLU A 317 -35.06 -5.40 -5.11
CA GLU A 317 -36.19 -4.91 -5.90
C GLU A 317 -37.44 -4.68 -5.04
N ALA A 318 -37.72 -5.55 -4.06
CA ALA A 318 -38.81 -5.33 -3.10
C ALA A 318 -38.56 -4.09 -2.22
N ASP A 319 -37.33 -3.90 -1.73
CA ASP A 319 -36.93 -2.71 -0.96
C ASP A 319 -37.01 -1.42 -1.80
N LEU A 320 -36.49 -1.45 -3.03
CA LEU A 320 -36.56 -0.34 -4.00
C LEU A 320 -38.01 0.06 -4.26
N LEU A 321 -38.87 -0.90 -4.61
CA LEU A 321 -40.29 -0.67 -4.89
C LEU A 321 -41.03 -0.09 -3.66
N GLY A 322 -40.60 -0.42 -2.44
CA GLY A 322 -41.09 0.21 -1.21
C GLY A 322 -40.66 1.68 -1.04
N ILE A 323 -39.43 2.04 -1.42
CA ILE A 323 -38.90 3.41 -1.35
C ILE A 323 -39.45 4.26 -2.50
N GLU A 324 -39.47 3.74 -3.72
CA GLU A 324 -40.03 4.41 -4.90
C GLU A 324 -41.51 4.75 -4.72
N LYS A 325 -42.31 3.87 -4.09
CA LYS A 325 -43.70 4.19 -3.72
C LYS A 325 -43.82 5.34 -2.71
N ARG A 326 -42.86 5.54 -1.81
CA ARG A 326 -42.84 6.72 -0.92
C ARG A 326 -42.45 7.98 -1.70
N LEU A 327 -41.36 7.92 -2.46
CA LEU A 327 -40.83 9.05 -3.22
C LEU A 327 -41.77 9.49 -4.36
N GLY A 328 -42.55 8.57 -4.92
CA GLY A 328 -43.58 8.85 -5.93
C GLY A 328 -44.88 9.41 -5.36
N ASN A 329 -45.07 9.43 -4.03
CA ASN A 329 -46.26 10.02 -3.40
C ASN A 329 -46.05 11.54 -3.21
N PRO A 330 -46.78 12.42 -3.93
CA PRO A 330 -46.59 13.86 -3.83
C PRO A 330 -46.86 14.40 -2.42
N GLY A 331 -47.79 13.77 -1.68
CA GLY A 331 -48.11 14.12 -0.30
C GLY A 331 -47.02 13.75 0.70
N PHE A 332 -46.18 12.74 0.40
CA PHE A 332 -44.99 12.43 1.20
C PHE A 332 -43.88 13.44 0.91
N VAL A 333 -43.53 13.66 -0.36
CA VAL A 333 -42.46 14.59 -0.76
C VAL A 333 -42.73 16.03 -0.29
N ALA A 334 -44.00 16.46 -0.28
CA ALA A 334 -44.38 17.81 0.15
C ALA A 334 -44.53 17.98 1.69
N ARG A 335 -44.61 16.90 2.47
CA ARG A 335 -44.86 16.97 3.94
C ARG A 335 -43.75 16.36 4.80
N ALA A 336 -42.94 15.47 4.27
CA ALA A 336 -41.82 14.87 4.99
C ALA A 336 -40.68 15.90 5.15
N PRO A 337 -39.87 15.82 6.24
CA PRO A 337 -38.67 16.63 6.36
C PRO A 337 -37.71 16.36 5.20
N ALA A 338 -37.08 17.41 4.66
CA ALA A 338 -36.20 17.31 3.50
C ALA A 338 -35.06 16.28 3.71
N GLU A 339 -34.50 16.20 4.93
CA GLU A 339 -33.48 15.21 5.30
C GLU A 339 -33.96 13.74 5.14
N VAL A 340 -35.24 13.47 5.39
CA VAL A 340 -35.83 12.12 5.21
C VAL A 340 -35.99 11.82 3.72
N VAL A 341 -36.44 12.79 2.91
CA VAL A 341 -36.60 12.63 1.46
C VAL A 341 -35.23 12.44 0.78
N GLU A 342 -34.21 13.19 1.19
CA GLU A 342 -32.84 13.04 0.67
C GLU A 342 -32.20 11.71 1.11
N LYS A 343 -32.43 11.27 2.35
CA LYS A 343 -31.99 9.95 2.83
C LYS A 343 -32.64 8.80 2.04
N ASP A 344 -33.93 8.92 1.74
CA ASP A 344 -34.67 7.95 0.92
C ASP A 344 -34.14 7.93 -0.52
N ARG A 345 -33.88 9.08 -1.13
CA ARG A 345 -33.26 9.20 -2.47
C ARG A 345 -31.86 8.59 -2.50
N ALA A 346 -31.01 8.91 -1.52
CA ALA A 346 -29.67 8.34 -1.41
C ALA A 346 -29.71 6.81 -1.26
N ARG A 347 -30.63 6.29 -0.44
CA ARG A 347 -30.80 4.85 -0.26
C ARG A 347 -31.33 4.15 -1.52
N ALA A 348 -32.24 4.77 -2.26
CA ALA A 348 -32.69 4.24 -3.55
C ALA A 348 -31.54 4.17 -4.56
N ALA A 349 -30.71 5.22 -4.67
CA ALA A 349 -29.54 5.23 -5.55
C ALA A 349 -28.50 4.15 -5.17
N GLU A 350 -28.25 3.94 -3.87
CA GLU A 350 -27.37 2.88 -3.36
C GLU A 350 -27.89 1.49 -3.72
N LEU A 351 -29.19 1.23 -3.50
CA LEU A 351 -29.82 -0.05 -3.81
C LEU A 351 -29.87 -0.33 -5.32
N GLN A 352 -30.14 0.69 -6.14
CA GLN A 352 -30.10 0.59 -7.60
C GLN A 352 -28.70 0.19 -8.08
N ALA A 353 -27.65 0.90 -7.62
CA ALA A 353 -26.27 0.58 -7.96
C ALA A 353 -25.86 -0.84 -7.51
N LYS A 354 -26.39 -1.31 -6.36
CA LYS A 354 -26.18 -2.69 -5.90
C LYS A 354 -26.91 -3.72 -6.77
N ARG A 355 -28.17 -3.47 -7.13
CA ARG A 355 -28.95 -4.33 -8.05
C ARG A 355 -28.23 -4.46 -9.39
N ASP A 356 -27.79 -3.35 -9.98
CA ASP A 356 -27.14 -3.34 -11.28
C ASP A 356 -25.79 -4.09 -11.25
N LYS A 357 -25.07 -4.04 -10.12
CA LYS A 357 -23.87 -4.87 -9.91
C LYS A 357 -24.20 -6.35 -9.85
N LEU A 358 -25.26 -6.74 -9.14
CA LEU A 358 -25.71 -8.13 -9.06
C LEU A 358 -26.28 -8.66 -10.39
N ALA A 359 -26.97 -7.83 -11.16
CA ALA A 359 -27.47 -8.19 -12.50
C ALA A 359 -26.32 -8.48 -13.48
N ARG A 360 -25.25 -7.67 -13.45
CA ARG A 360 -24.02 -7.95 -14.23
C ARG A 360 -23.29 -9.22 -13.79
N HIS A 361 -23.32 -9.54 -12.49
CA HIS A 361 -22.79 -10.82 -11.99
C HIS A 361 -23.66 -11.99 -12.44
N LEU A 362 -24.99 -11.86 -12.37
CA LEU A 362 -25.94 -12.87 -12.80
C LEU A 362 -25.78 -13.23 -14.28
N SER A 363 -25.58 -12.25 -15.18
CA SER A 363 -25.35 -12.55 -16.60
C SER A 363 -24.09 -13.38 -16.85
N ARG A 364 -23.01 -13.10 -16.11
CA ARG A 364 -21.74 -13.85 -16.16
C ARG A 364 -21.86 -15.28 -15.62
N VAL A 365 -22.66 -15.46 -14.57
CA VAL A 365 -22.94 -16.79 -13.97
C VAL A 365 -23.92 -17.59 -14.83
N ALA A 366 -24.87 -16.94 -15.52
CA ALA A 366 -25.90 -17.59 -16.32
C ALA A 366 -25.45 -17.99 -17.74
N SER A 367 -24.51 -17.24 -18.35
CA SER A 367 -23.97 -17.52 -19.70
C SER A 367 -22.44 -17.62 -19.70
N PRO A 368 -21.85 -18.73 -19.20
CA PRO A 368 -20.38 -18.88 -19.11
C PRO A 368 -19.65 -18.90 -20.46
N GLU A 369 -20.33 -19.25 -21.55
CA GLU A 369 -19.69 -19.44 -22.86
C GLU A 369 -19.71 -18.18 -23.75
N GLU A 370 -20.71 -17.30 -23.58
CA GLU A 370 -20.91 -16.13 -24.46
C GLU A 370 -20.51 -14.81 -23.78
N SER A 371 -20.98 -14.56 -22.56
CA SER A 371 -20.77 -13.28 -21.85
C SER A 371 -19.31 -13.00 -21.45
N MET A 372 -18.48 -14.04 -21.43
CA MET A 372 -17.08 -13.95 -21.00
C MET A 372 -16.12 -13.57 -22.15
N ASN A 373 -16.62 -13.52 -23.39
CA ASN A 373 -15.82 -13.26 -24.59
C ASN A 373 -16.03 -11.83 -25.15
N GLU A 374 -17.14 -11.15 -24.80
CA GLU A 374 -17.51 -9.84 -25.35
C GLU A 374 -16.53 -8.70 -25.01
N GLN A 375 -15.82 -8.78 -23.89
CA GLN A 375 -14.77 -7.82 -23.54
C GLN A 375 -13.59 -7.80 -24.54
N SER A 376 -13.50 -8.79 -25.43
CA SER A 376 -12.48 -8.81 -26.50
C SER A 376 -12.85 -8.02 -27.77
N ASN A 377 -14.13 -7.67 -27.97
CA ASN A 377 -14.61 -7.03 -29.21
C ASN A 377 -15.06 -5.57 -29.06
N GLY A 378 -15.07 -5.02 -27.84
CA GLY A 378 -15.57 -3.68 -27.53
C GLY A 378 -14.64 -2.51 -27.88
N ARG A 379 -14.03 -2.49 -29.08
CA ARG A 379 -13.34 -1.30 -29.66
C ARG A 379 -13.11 -1.46 -31.17
N ASN A 380 -14.05 -0.94 -31.96
CA ASN A 380 -13.87 -0.30 -33.28
C ASN A 380 -15.24 -0.19 -34.00
N HIS A 381 -16.13 0.68 -33.51
CA HIS A 381 -17.26 1.15 -34.33
C HIS A 381 -17.77 2.55 -33.90
N ASP A 382 -16.88 3.53 -34.01
CA ASP A 382 -17.22 4.93 -34.26
C ASP A 382 -16.51 5.29 -35.58
N GLY A 383 -17.08 5.89 -36.61
CA GLY A 383 -18.49 6.17 -36.93
C GLY A 383 -18.50 6.85 -38.31
N GLU A 384 -19.33 6.39 -39.25
CA GLU A 384 -19.49 7.02 -40.55
C GLU A 384 -20.88 7.67 -40.62
N ASP A 385 -20.93 8.97 -40.32
CA ASP A 385 -22.11 9.80 -40.51
C ASP A 385 -22.28 10.13 -42.01
N GLU A 386 -23.32 9.60 -42.65
CA GLU A 386 -23.69 9.97 -44.02
C GLU A 386 -24.41 11.34 -44.04
N GLU A 387 -23.66 12.43 -44.24
CA GLU A 387 -24.26 13.71 -44.63
C GLU A 387 -24.65 13.73 -46.12
N GLN A 388 -25.94 14.00 -46.38
CA GLN A 388 -26.46 14.21 -47.72
C GLN A 388 -26.13 15.63 -48.20
N GLU A 389 -25.36 15.78 -49.28
CA GLU A 389 -25.37 17.03 -50.05
C GLU A 389 -25.41 16.80 -51.57
N GLN A 390 -26.28 17.55 -52.25
CA GLN A 390 -26.55 17.42 -53.68
C GLN A 390 -25.56 18.29 -54.49
N GLY A 391 -24.65 17.66 -55.24
CA GLY A 391 -23.61 18.35 -56.04
C GLY A 391 -23.63 17.97 -57.53
N HIS A 392 -23.90 18.95 -58.39
CA HIS A 392 -24.19 18.80 -59.82
C HIS A 392 -22.94 18.61 -60.73
N ARG A 393 -23.02 17.64 -61.68
CA ARG A 393 -22.44 17.62 -63.06
C ARG A 393 -20.90 17.51 -63.31
N GLY A 394 -20.58 16.80 -64.41
CA GLY A 394 -19.28 16.80 -65.12
C GLY A 394 -18.52 15.48 -65.00
N ALA A 395 -18.67 14.47 -65.87
CA ALA A 395 -18.31 14.37 -67.30
C ALA A 395 -16.81 14.07 -67.56
N ASP A 396 -16.61 13.06 -68.41
CA ASP A 396 -15.45 12.79 -69.31
C ASP A 396 -14.25 11.90 -68.91
N GLN A 397 -14.11 10.82 -69.72
CA GLN A 397 -12.90 10.27 -70.38
C GLN A 397 -11.86 9.52 -69.51
N MET A 398 -11.62 8.22 -69.75
CA MET A 398 -10.69 7.61 -70.74
C MET A 398 -9.21 8.04 -70.56
N GLY A 399 -8.19 7.18 -70.51
CA GLY A 399 -8.10 5.71 -70.68
C GLY A 399 -6.70 5.19 -70.26
N THR A 400 -6.53 3.89 -69.97
CA THR A 400 -5.93 2.85 -70.86
C THR A 400 -4.43 2.55 -70.66
N HIS A 401 -4.09 1.25 -70.76
CA HIS A 401 -2.74 0.63 -70.87
C HIS A 401 -1.84 0.66 -69.60
N GLY A 402 -1.13 -0.41 -69.22
CA GLY A 402 -1.09 -1.79 -69.74
C GLY A 402 -0.09 -2.65 -68.93
N GLY A 403 -0.31 -3.97 -68.81
CA GLY A 403 0.69 -4.93 -68.30
C GLY A 403 1.52 -5.53 -69.45
N PRO A 404 2.01 -6.79 -69.37
CA PRO A 404 2.41 -7.60 -68.21
C PRO A 404 3.76 -8.33 -68.46
N ALA A 405 4.24 -9.20 -67.52
CA ALA A 405 5.07 -10.41 -67.74
C ALA A 405 5.67 -10.89 -66.39
N GLN A 406 5.46 -12.13 -65.90
CA GLN A 406 6.22 -13.38 -66.18
C GLN A 406 7.72 -13.34 -65.75
N GLY A 407 8.29 -14.31 -65.03
CA GLY A 407 7.70 -15.46 -64.31
C GLY A 407 8.73 -16.51 -63.81
N GLN A 408 8.36 -17.23 -62.74
CA GLN A 408 8.47 -18.70 -62.58
C GLN A 408 9.88 -19.44 -62.57
N PRO A 409 9.99 -20.75 -62.20
CA PRO A 409 10.69 -21.15 -60.94
C PRO A 409 11.62 -22.42 -61.06
N ALA A 410 11.62 -23.29 -60.02
CA ALA A 410 12.30 -24.61 -59.85
C ALA A 410 13.77 -24.55 -59.37
N GLY A 411 14.36 -25.54 -58.67
CA GLY A 411 13.97 -26.82 -58.03
C GLY A 411 15.08 -27.19 -56.98
N GLY A 412 15.21 -28.35 -56.30
CA GLY A 412 14.48 -29.62 -56.24
C GLY A 412 15.32 -30.70 -55.49
N SER A 413 14.69 -31.49 -54.60
CA SER A 413 15.01 -32.88 -54.14
C SER A 413 16.39 -33.33 -53.60
N GLY A 414 16.37 -34.14 -52.51
CA GLY A 414 17.10 -35.43 -52.50
C GLY A 414 17.81 -35.91 -51.20
N ALA A 415 17.44 -37.13 -50.77
CA ALA A 415 18.21 -38.15 -50.02
C ALA A 415 18.21 -38.23 -48.47
N ALA A 416 17.78 -39.42 -48.00
CA ALA A 416 18.19 -40.13 -46.75
C ALA A 416 19.00 -41.39 -47.19
N PRO A 417 19.55 -42.33 -46.34
CA PRO A 417 18.93 -42.95 -45.14
C PRO A 417 19.89 -43.40 -43.99
N GLY A 418 19.35 -44.11 -42.99
CA GLY A 418 20.07 -44.98 -42.03
C GLY A 418 20.40 -44.32 -40.66
N GLY A 419 20.23 -44.98 -39.51
CA GLY A 419 19.79 -46.36 -39.24
C GLY A 419 19.24 -46.54 -37.81
N GLU A 420 18.85 -47.78 -37.50
CA GLU A 420 18.15 -48.20 -36.26
C GLU A 420 19.11 -48.47 -35.09
N GLU A 421 18.62 -48.40 -33.85
CA GLU A 421 18.68 -49.53 -32.88
C GLU A 421 17.90 -49.21 -31.59
N GLU A 422 17.15 -50.21 -31.12
CA GLU A 422 16.52 -50.26 -29.79
C GLU A 422 17.49 -50.94 -28.80
N ASP A 423 17.56 -50.51 -27.54
CA ASP A 423 17.51 -51.48 -26.42
C ASP A 423 17.22 -50.89 -25.02
N LYS A 424 16.53 -51.71 -24.22
CA LYS A 424 16.29 -51.74 -22.77
C LYS A 424 15.68 -53.13 -22.52
N PRO A 425 16.06 -53.90 -21.48
CA PRO A 425 16.07 -53.41 -20.09
C PRO A 425 17.10 -54.11 -19.15
N GLU A 426 16.99 -53.85 -17.83
CA GLU A 426 17.26 -54.71 -16.63
C GLU A 426 17.53 -53.74 -15.44
N THR A 427 16.79 -53.66 -14.33
CA THR A 427 16.35 -54.61 -13.27
C THR A 427 17.44 -55.07 -12.29
N SER A 428 17.43 -54.51 -11.07
CA SER A 428 17.94 -55.18 -9.86
C SER A 428 17.18 -54.79 -8.58
N SER A 429 16.70 -55.80 -7.86
CA SER A 429 16.04 -55.85 -6.53
C SER A 429 16.80 -55.14 -5.39
N HIS A 430 16.13 -54.37 -4.51
CA HIS A 430 15.57 -54.72 -3.15
C HIS A 430 16.61 -55.12 -2.07
N PRO A 431 16.32 -55.03 -0.74
CA PRO A 431 15.05 -54.80 -0.01
C PRO A 431 15.04 -53.46 0.78
N GLY A 432 14.05 -53.04 1.57
CA GLY A 432 12.75 -53.61 1.96
C GLY A 432 12.53 -53.51 3.48
N PHE A 433 11.47 -52.82 3.92
CA PHE A 433 10.92 -52.96 5.27
C PHE A 433 9.44 -52.53 5.27
N SER A 434 8.59 -53.38 5.84
CA SER A 434 7.14 -53.22 5.94
C SER A 434 6.69 -53.53 7.36
N SER A 435 5.72 -52.80 7.88
CA SER A 435 4.94 -53.23 9.06
C SER A 435 3.51 -52.70 8.99
N GLU A 436 2.60 -53.59 8.63
CA GLU A 436 1.26 -53.67 9.25
C GLU A 436 1.46 -54.09 10.73
N ALA A 437 0.52 -53.96 11.68
CA ALA A 437 -0.84 -53.43 11.70
C ALA A 437 -0.96 -52.43 12.89
N GLU A 438 -2.09 -52.00 13.46
CA GLU A 438 -3.31 -52.69 13.88
C GLU A 438 -4.52 -51.72 13.88
N ALA A 439 -5.73 -52.28 13.94
CA ALA A 439 -6.97 -51.52 14.08
C ALA A 439 -7.70 -51.95 15.34
N GLU A 440 -7.88 -51.02 16.29
CA GLU A 440 -8.85 -51.17 17.38
C GLU A 440 -9.86 -50.01 17.36
N LYS A 441 -11.10 -50.35 17.75
CA LYS A 441 -12.20 -49.39 17.95
C LYS A 441 -12.29 -49.07 19.43
N GLU A 442 -12.36 -47.80 19.79
CA GLU A 442 -13.12 -47.36 20.96
C GLU A 442 -14.00 -46.16 20.62
N GLU A 443 -15.19 -46.13 21.24
CA GLU A 443 -16.18 -45.05 21.11
C GLU A 443 -16.00 -44.00 22.21
N GLY A 444 -16.32 -42.74 21.90
CA GLY A 444 -16.79 -41.78 22.89
C GLY A 444 -15.79 -40.72 23.34
N GLY A 445 -16.05 -39.47 22.97
CA GLY A 445 -15.30 -38.31 23.50
C GLY A 445 -15.40 -37.10 22.58
N GLY A 446 -16.44 -36.28 22.76
CA GLY A 446 -16.59 -35.06 21.97
C GLY A 446 -15.57 -33.99 22.36
N ALA A 447 -14.73 -33.58 21.42
CA ALA A 447 -13.99 -32.32 21.45
C ALA A 447 -14.02 -31.72 20.04
N GLY A 448 -14.42 -30.46 19.92
CA GLY A 448 -14.48 -29.78 18.62
C GLY A 448 -13.07 -29.59 18.05
N ALA A 449 -12.91 -29.85 16.75
CA ALA A 449 -11.68 -29.50 16.04
C ALA A 449 -11.52 -27.97 16.05
N ALA A 450 -10.52 -27.48 16.79
CA ALA A 450 -10.09 -26.10 16.72
C ALA A 450 -9.62 -25.79 15.29
N SER A 451 -9.99 -24.63 14.79
CA SER A 451 -9.60 -24.19 13.45
C SER A 451 -8.13 -23.76 13.42
N ALA A 452 -7.53 -23.70 12.22
CA ALA A 452 -6.18 -23.14 12.08
C ALA A 452 -6.10 -21.66 12.52
N GLU A 453 -7.23 -20.94 12.55
CA GLU A 453 -7.32 -19.58 13.10
C GLU A 453 -7.23 -19.60 14.63
N ASP A 454 -7.80 -20.60 15.32
CA ASP A 454 -7.66 -20.79 16.77
C ASP A 454 -6.22 -21.17 17.17
N GLU A 455 -5.52 -21.95 16.34
CA GLU A 455 -4.09 -22.25 16.54
C GLU A 455 -3.20 -21.03 16.29
N GLU A 456 -3.44 -20.26 15.22
CA GLU A 456 -2.66 -19.06 14.90
C GLU A 456 -2.92 -17.92 15.91
N GLU A 457 -4.16 -17.73 16.35
CA GLU A 457 -4.52 -16.81 17.43
C GLU A 457 -3.99 -17.29 18.79
N GLY A 458 -3.98 -18.61 19.03
CA GLY A 458 -3.34 -19.23 20.20
C GLY A 458 -1.83 -19.00 20.24
N ILE A 459 -1.12 -19.17 19.13
CA ILE A 459 0.30 -18.88 18.98
C ILE A 459 0.57 -17.37 19.17
N ALA A 460 -0.27 -16.50 18.60
CA ALA A 460 -0.17 -15.06 18.79
C ALA A 460 -0.40 -14.66 20.27
N ALA A 461 -1.40 -15.24 20.95
CA ALA A 461 -1.69 -14.99 22.35
C ALA A 461 -0.56 -15.48 23.28
N GLN A 462 0.02 -16.65 23.01
CA GLN A 462 1.20 -17.15 23.71
C GLN A 462 2.42 -16.26 23.49
N ALA A 463 2.66 -15.81 22.26
CA ALA A 463 3.73 -14.85 21.94
C ALA A 463 3.54 -13.50 22.65
N ILE A 464 2.32 -12.97 22.68
CA ILE A 464 1.97 -11.74 23.43
C ILE A 464 2.19 -11.94 24.93
N THR A 465 1.81 -13.09 25.48
CA THR A 465 1.98 -13.41 26.91
C THR A 465 3.46 -13.54 27.28
N ARG A 466 4.27 -14.20 26.42
CA ARG A 466 5.72 -14.33 26.59
C ARG A 466 6.42 -12.96 26.49
N VAL A 467 6.01 -12.09 25.58
CA VAL A 467 6.50 -10.70 25.49
C VAL A 467 6.09 -9.87 26.71
N LYS A 468 4.85 -9.99 27.22
CA LYS A 468 4.41 -9.34 28.47
C LYS A 468 5.12 -9.89 29.71
N SER A 469 5.61 -11.13 29.68
CA SER A 469 6.46 -11.70 30.73
C SER A 469 7.87 -11.12 30.69
N ILE A 470 8.49 -11.09 29.50
CA ILE A 470 9.82 -10.49 29.28
C ILE A 470 9.81 -8.98 29.61
N ALA A 471 8.80 -8.23 29.17
CA ALA A 471 8.66 -6.82 29.48
C ALA A 471 8.53 -6.56 30.99
N ARG A 472 7.77 -7.38 31.73
CA ARG A 472 7.69 -7.29 33.19
C ARG A 472 9.03 -7.64 33.85
N GLY A 473 9.71 -8.71 33.43
CA GLY A 473 11.03 -9.07 33.97
C GLY A 473 12.14 -8.06 33.65
N LEU A 474 11.97 -7.21 32.65
CA LEU A 474 12.85 -6.07 32.35
C LEU A 474 12.46 -4.80 33.12
N MET A 475 11.18 -4.65 33.51
CA MET A 475 10.73 -3.56 34.38
C MET A 475 11.13 -3.82 35.83
N THR A 476 10.93 -5.03 36.36
CA THR A 476 11.38 -5.36 37.74
C THR A 476 12.88 -5.25 37.87
N LYS A 477 13.67 -5.73 36.89
CA LYS A 477 15.12 -5.54 36.86
C LYS A 477 15.58 -4.09 36.75
N LYS A 478 14.70 -3.17 36.35
CA LYS A 478 14.99 -1.74 36.35
C LYS A 478 14.67 -1.13 37.71
N GLU A 479 13.57 -1.55 38.34
CA GLU A 479 13.22 -1.18 39.71
C GLU A 479 14.30 -1.67 40.71
N ASP A 480 14.74 -2.93 40.59
CA ASP A 480 15.85 -3.50 41.39
C ASP A 480 17.17 -2.71 41.19
N ALA A 481 17.44 -2.23 39.97
CA ALA A 481 18.67 -1.49 39.65
C ALA A 481 18.61 -0.01 40.07
N ASP A 482 17.43 0.59 40.14
CA ASP A 482 17.21 1.95 40.62
C ASP A 482 17.17 2.02 42.17
N GLU A 483 16.98 0.90 42.89
CA GLU A 483 17.06 0.83 44.36
C GLU A 483 18.48 0.57 44.94
N GLU A 484 19.41 -0.07 44.22
CA GLU A 484 20.79 -0.29 44.70
C GLU A 484 21.75 0.91 44.55
N GLY A 485 21.22 2.11 44.22
CA GLY A 485 21.98 3.34 43.99
C GLY A 485 22.45 4.12 45.23
N GLY A 486 22.77 3.46 46.35
CA GLY A 486 23.16 4.09 47.62
C GLY A 486 24.64 3.87 48.01
N PRO A 487 25.38 4.89 48.52
CA PRO A 487 26.83 4.78 48.68
C PRO A 487 27.23 3.92 49.88
N GLN A 488 27.64 2.67 49.64
CA GLN A 488 28.29 1.83 50.66
C GLN A 488 29.76 2.22 50.86
N SER A 489 30.13 2.49 52.11
CA SER A 489 31.48 2.90 52.50
C SER A 489 32.40 1.69 52.74
N ALA A 490 33.50 1.61 51.98
CA ALA A 490 34.55 0.62 52.23
C ALA A 490 35.32 0.91 53.54
N PRO A 491 35.76 -0.13 54.28
CA PRO A 491 36.39 0.03 55.58
C PRO A 491 37.83 0.57 55.48
N ARG A 492 38.19 1.49 56.39
CA ARG A 492 39.55 2.05 56.49
C ARG A 492 40.52 1.09 57.15
N SER A 493 41.67 0.85 56.50
CA SER A 493 42.92 0.55 57.19
C SER A 493 43.86 1.78 57.20
N ARG A 494 44.69 1.86 58.25
CA ARG A 494 45.61 2.95 58.64
C ARG A 494 46.50 3.44 57.45
N ARG A 495 47.02 4.68 57.40
CA ARG A 495 47.62 5.49 58.48
C ARG A 495 47.93 6.96 58.04
N ALA A 496 47.94 7.89 59.00
CA ALA A 496 48.60 9.23 59.02
C ALA A 496 48.17 10.33 58.03
N GLY A 497 48.10 11.60 58.49
CA GLY A 497 48.03 12.75 57.54
C GLY A 497 47.32 14.07 57.92
N ARG A 498 47.28 14.50 59.19
CA ARG A 498 47.08 15.92 59.63
C ARG A 498 46.04 16.84 58.94
N SER A 499 45.05 17.24 59.75
CA SER A 499 44.78 18.65 60.14
C SER A 499 43.78 19.53 59.37
N ALA A 500 42.75 19.98 60.14
CA ALA A 500 42.09 21.30 60.11
C ALA A 500 41.11 21.66 58.95
N ARG A 501 39.99 22.37 59.19
CA ARG A 501 39.20 22.66 60.43
C ARG A 501 37.89 23.39 60.01
N ALA A 502 36.76 23.10 60.68
CA ALA A 502 35.62 24.04 60.92
C ALA A 502 34.82 24.60 59.70
N THR A 503 33.52 24.95 59.79
CA THR A 503 32.50 24.78 60.84
C THR A 503 31.08 24.92 60.27
N ALA A 504 30.17 24.10 60.81
CA ALA A 504 28.82 24.44 61.31
C ALA A 504 27.73 25.07 60.39
N ALA A 505 26.62 24.32 60.32
CA ALA A 505 25.24 24.80 60.07
C ALA A 505 24.61 25.28 61.43
N PRO A 506 23.28 25.21 61.74
CA PRO A 506 22.07 24.88 60.95
C PRO A 506 20.81 25.74 61.31
N ARG A 507 19.61 25.25 60.90
CA ARG A 507 18.24 25.46 61.48
C ARG A 507 17.42 26.67 60.97
N ARG A 508 16.07 26.64 60.91
CA ARG A 508 15.06 25.54 60.96
C ARG A 508 13.69 26.05 60.44
N ALA A 509 12.96 25.17 59.73
CA ALA A 509 11.54 24.77 59.88
C ALA A 509 10.40 25.77 60.19
N ALA A 510 9.35 25.66 59.34
CA ALA A 510 7.90 25.57 59.64
C ALA A 510 7.15 26.86 60.08
N ASP A 511 5.83 27.04 59.87
CA ASP A 511 4.73 26.10 59.59
C ASP A 511 3.46 26.84 59.04
N ARG A 512 2.47 26.13 58.44
CA ARG A 512 1.01 26.50 58.32
C ARG A 512 0.55 27.71 57.45
N GLU A 513 -0.72 27.91 57.05
CA GLU A 513 -1.93 27.07 56.77
C GLU A 513 -3.08 27.96 56.18
N ALA A 514 -4.01 27.37 55.40
CA ALA A 514 -5.40 27.81 55.03
C ALA A 514 -5.77 29.20 54.38
N ALA A 515 -6.33 29.08 53.17
CA ALA A 515 -7.22 29.92 52.33
C ALA A 515 -8.05 31.13 52.87
N ALA A 516 -8.21 32.17 52.01
CA ALA A 516 -9.39 33.07 52.00
C ALA A 516 -9.74 33.77 50.64
N ARG A 517 -10.95 33.48 50.14
CA ARG A 517 -11.99 34.34 49.47
C ARG A 517 -11.67 35.48 48.46
N ALA A 518 -12.40 35.39 47.32
CA ALA A 518 -13.18 36.43 46.60
C ALA A 518 -12.49 37.62 45.86
N GLY A 519 -13.03 37.97 44.67
CA GLY A 519 -12.61 39.11 43.84
C GLY A 519 -13.75 40.06 43.44
N PRO A 520 -13.46 41.25 42.85
CA PRO A 520 -14.43 42.07 42.06
C PRO A 520 -13.76 42.81 40.84
N PRO A 521 -14.35 43.84 40.15
CA PRO A 521 -15.59 43.82 39.32
C PRO A 521 -15.42 44.60 37.93
N PRO A 522 -16.33 45.48 37.35
CA PRO A 522 -16.61 45.43 35.87
C PRO A 522 -16.73 46.76 35.03
N ARG A 523 -16.93 46.60 33.69
CA ARG A 523 -17.70 47.41 32.67
C ARG A 523 -17.70 48.97 32.58
N ALA A 524 -17.53 49.51 31.35
CA ALA A 524 -18.43 50.44 30.57
C ALA A 524 -17.77 50.90 29.22
N ALA A 525 -18.40 50.78 28.03
CA ALA A 525 -19.23 51.76 27.25
C ALA A 525 -18.41 52.90 26.52
N ALA A 526 -18.68 53.43 25.30
CA ALA A 526 -19.77 53.28 24.29
C ALA A 526 -19.37 53.78 22.86
N ALA A 527 -20.32 53.71 21.91
CA ALA A 527 -20.49 54.51 20.66
C ALA A 527 -19.88 54.09 19.28
N ARG A 528 -20.65 54.39 18.21
CA ARG A 528 -20.48 54.22 16.73
C ARG A 528 -20.33 55.64 16.08
N PRO A 529 -20.17 55.91 14.75
CA PRO A 529 -20.48 55.06 13.58
C PRO A 529 -19.67 55.17 12.25
N ALA A 530 -19.99 54.22 11.36
CA ALA A 530 -19.98 54.12 9.89
C ALA A 530 -19.36 55.19 8.93
N ALA A 531 -18.69 54.68 7.87
CA ALA A 531 -18.81 55.06 6.43
C ALA A 531 -18.01 54.06 5.54
N SER A 532 -18.65 53.22 4.72
CA SER A 532 -18.74 53.33 3.23
C SER A 532 -17.40 53.46 2.48
N SER A 533 -16.87 52.37 1.88
CA SER A 533 -17.09 51.94 0.48
C SER A 533 -16.21 52.63 -0.59
N ALA A 534 -15.48 51.85 -1.39
CA ALA A 534 -15.40 51.98 -2.86
C ALA A 534 -14.57 50.86 -3.51
N ARG A 535 -15.06 50.33 -4.63
CA ARG A 535 -14.26 49.55 -5.59
C ARG A 535 -13.37 50.49 -6.41
N ARG A 536 -12.19 50.02 -6.85
CA ARG A 536 -11.65 50.37 -8.18
C ARG A 536 -11.05 49.14 -8.88
N ARG A 537 -11.20 49.13 -10.21
CA ARG A 537 -10.56 48.20 -11.15
C ARG A 537 -9.35 48.90 -11.80
N GLY A 538 -8.45 48.12 -12.39
CA GLY A 538 -7.29 48.59 -13.15
C GLY A 538 -6.11 47.64 -12.88
N ALA A 539 -5.75 46.64 -13.67
CA ALA A 539 -5.54 46.52 -15.13
C ALA A 539 -4.12 46.93 -15.58
N ALA A 540 -3.37 45.88 -15.97
CA ALA A 540 -2.34 45.82 -17.01
C ALA A 540 -0.88 46.24 -16.70
N ARG A 541 0.04 45.42 -17.25
CA ARG A 541 1.51 45.59 -17.45
C ARG A 541 2.33 45.59 -16.14
N GLY A 542 3.45 44.87 -16.00
CA GLY A 542 4.21 44.05 -16.94
C GLY A 542 5.48 44.75 -17.39
N GLU A 543 6.61 44.40 -16.77
CA GLU A 543 7.96 44.49 -17.35
C GLU A 543 8.98 43.75 -16.47
N ALA A 544 10.07 43.30 -17.07
CA ALA A 544 11.19 42.64 -16.38
C ALA A 544 12.25 43.67 -15.99
N PHE A 545 13.07 43.36 -14.98
CA PHE A 545 14.35 44.05 -14.80
C PHE A 545 15.44 43.11 -14.28
N SER A 546 16.59 43.11 -14.96
CA SER A 546 17.78 42.37 -14.55
C SER A 546 18.76 43.28 -13.82
N TRP A 547 19.56 42.74 -12.91
CA TRP A 547 20.88 43.33 -12.60
C TRP A 547 21.95 42.24 -12.43
N ARG A 548 22.93 42.25 -13.36
CA ARG A 548 24.33 41.84 -13.10
C ARG A 548 24.97 42.92 -12.17
N THR A 549 26.13 42.78 -11.53
CA THR A 549 27.41 42.25 -12.05
C THR A 549 28.47 42.15 -10.93
N ALA A 550 29.54 41.36 -11.17
CA ALA A 550 30.94 41.56 -10.70
C ALA A 550 31.25 41.33 -9.19
N LEU A 551 32.43 40.88 -8.73
CA LEU A 551 33.71 40.34 -9.29
C LEU A 551 34.38 39.47 -8.17
N ALA A 552 35.49 38.72 -8.25
CA ALA A 552 36.51 38.38 -9.26
C ALA A 552 37.06 36.94 -8.94
N ILE A 553 37.61 36.13 -9.88
CA ILE A 553 39.02 36.05 -10.35
C ILE A 553 40.03 35.83 -9.19
N SER A 554 40.70 34.67 -9.08
CA SER A 554 41.87 34.35 -9.93
C SER A 554 42.08 32.86 -10.27
N ILE A 555 42.86 32.61 -11.33
CA ILE A 555 43.14 31.34 -12.01
C ILE A 555 44.64 31.04 -12.02
N SER A 556 45.04 29.80 -11.79
CA SER A 556 46.19 29.08 -12.42
C SER A 556 46.41 27.76 -11.66
N GLY A 557 46.85 26.63 -12.24
CA GLY A 557 46.95 26.13 -13.63
C GLY A 557 47.15 24.61 -13.48
N GLY A 558 46.56 23.71 -14.27
CA GLY A 558 46.84 23.53 -15.69
C GLY A 558 47.96 22.50 -15.91
N ARG A 559 47.63 21.22 -16.13
CA ARG A 559 48.40 20.26 -16.97
C ARG A 559 47.58 19.00 -17.30
N MET A 560 47.80 18.47 -18.50
CA MET A 560 47.11 17.32 -19.10
C MET A 560 48.01 16.07 -19.09
N MET A 561 47.41 14.90 -18.87
CA MET A 561 47.74 13.59 -19.51
C MET A 561 49.14 12.96 -19.25
N PRO A 562 49.39 11.65 -19.55
CA PRO A 562 48.55 10.69 -20.30
C PRO A 562 48.31 9.31 -19.64
N SER A 563 47.64 8.44 -20.41
CA SER A 563 47.42 7.01 -20.19
C SER A 563 48.70 6.15 -20.24
N ALA A 564 48.77 5.07 -19.45
CA ALA A 564 48.98 3.68 -19.90
C ALA A 564 49.58 2.76 -18.79
N ALA A 565 48.80 1.76 -18.34
CA ALA A 565 49.21 0.43 -17.86
C ALA A 565 47.95 -0.35 -17.41
#